data_AF-A0A3D3A862-F1
#
_entry.id   AF-A0A3D3A862-F1
#
_cell.length_a   1.000
_cell.length_b   1.000
_cell.length_c   1.000
_cell.angle_alpha   90.00
_cell.angle_beta   90.00
_cell.angle_gamma   90.00
#
_symmetry.space_group_name_H-M   'P 1'
#
loop_
_entity.id
_entity.type
_entity.pdbx_description
1 polymer ?
#
loop_
_entity_poly.entity_id
_entity_poly.type
_entity_poly.pdbx_seq_one_letter_code
_entity_poly.pdbx_strand_id
1 'polypeptide(L)'
;LQAQMGCDIIAPSDMMDGRIAAIRNELEATGNHDTLIMAYSAKYASAFYGPFRDAVGSGDRLKGDKKTYQMDPANSDEALQEIALDIEEGADMVMVKPGMPYLDIVTRCKQSFGVPTFAYQVSGEYAMLAGAIERDWLDRDRVILESLMSFKRAGADGILTYFALDAAKLLNG
;
A
#
# COMPACT_ATOMS: atom_id res chain seq x y z
N LEU A 1 -6.74 -11.87 17.48
CA LEU A 1 -6.00 -13.12 17.16
C LEU A 1 -4.60 -12.86 16.60
N GLN A 2 -4.43 -12.10 15.51
CA GLN A 2 -3.11 -11.87 14.89
C GLN A 2 -2.08 -11.26 15.87
N ALA A 3 -2.43 -10.18 16.59
CA ALA A 3 -1.56 -9.57 17.60
C ALA A 3 -1.15 -10.57 18.71
N GLN A 4 -2.11 -11.32 19.25
CA GLN A 4 -1.86 -12.39 20.23
C GLN A 4 -0.99 -13.54 19.71
N MET A 5 -0.90 -13.70 18.39
CA MET A 5 -0.03 -14.67 17.73
C MET A 5 1.36 -14.10 17.39
N GLY A 6 1.68 -12.89 17.83
CA GLY A 6 3.00 -12.26 17.65
C GLY A 6 3.15 -11.44 16.38
N CYS A 7 2.07 -10.97 15.75
CA CYS A 7 2.18 -10.00 14.66
C CYS A 7 2.63 -8.63 15.20
N ASP A 8 3.76 -8.13 14.71
CA ASP A 8 4.27 -6.79 15.07
C ASP A 8 3.44 -5.67 14.43
N ILE A 9 2.92 -5.90 13.22
CA ILE A 9 2.17 -4.90 12.45
C ILE A 9 0.87 -5.53 11.93
N ILE A 10 -0.26 -4.89 12.22
CA ILE A 10 -1.56 -5.18 11.62
C ILE A 10 -1.82 -4.17 10.50
N ALA A 11 -2.14 -4.66 9.31
CA ALA A 11 -2.27 -3.81 8.13
C ALA A 11 -3.67 -3.90 7.50
N PRO A 12 -4.70 -3.26 8.12
CA PRO A 12 -6.08 -3.32 7.65
C PRO A 12 -6.19 -2.70 6.25
N SER A 13 -6.76 -3.47 5.32
CA SER A 13 -6.82 -3.11 3.89
C SER A 13 -8.23 -3.12 3.31
N ASP A 14 -9.23 -3.17 4.17
CA ASP A 14 -10.64 -3.27 3.88
C ASP A 14 -11.28 -1.95 3.40
N MET A 15 -10.74 -0.79 3.82
CA MET A 15 -11.32 0.55 3.57
C MET A 15 -12.70 0.76 4.19
N MET A 16 -12.95 0.25 5.40
CA MET A 16 -14.18 0.55 6.13
C MET A 16 -14.01 1.76 7.06
N ASP A 17 -15.01 2.62 7.13
CA ASP A 17 -14.96 3.78 8.03
C ASP A 17 -14.80 3.34 9.51
N GLY A 18 -13.97 4.05 10.29
CA GLY A 18 -13.79 3.80 11.72
C GLY A 18 -13.00 2.54 12.09
N ARG A 19 -12.49 1.77 11.12
CA ARG A 19 -11.80 0.49 11.42
C ARG A 19 -10.51 0.69 12.20
N ILE A 20 -9.81 1.81 12.03
CA ILE A 20 -8.52 2.01 12.72
C ILE A 20 -8.77 2.22 14.20
N ALA A 21 -9.73 3.07 14.56
CA ALA A 21 -10.09 3.28 15.95
C ALA A 21 -10.60 1.99 16.60
N ALA A 22 -11.43 1.22 15.88
CA ALA A 22 -11.91 -0.07 16.36
C ALA A 22 -10.77 -1.06 16.64
N ILE A 23 -9.80 -1.17 15.72
CA ILE A 23 -8.64 -2.05 15.89
C ILE A 23 -7.75 -1.56 17.04
N ARG A 24 -7.44 -0.26 17.10
CA ARG A 24 -6.62 0.33 18.17
C ARG A 24 -7.24 0.09 19.54
N ASN A 25 -8.54 0.34 19.70
CA ASN A 25 -9.23 0.12 20.96
C ASN A 25 -9.18 -1.35 21.41
N GLU A 26 -9.32 -2.30 20.48
CA GLU A 26 -9.21 -3.73 20.80
C GLU A 26 -7.78 -4.13 21.18
N LEU A 27 -6.77 -3.61 20.47
CA LEU A 27 -5.37 -3.85 20.82
C LEU A 27 -5.04 -3.32 22.22
N GLU A 28 -5.52 -2.12 22.58
CA GLU A 28 -5.40 -1.57 23.94
C GLU A 28 -6.11 -2.45 24.98
N ALA A 29 -7.36 -2.81 24.73
CA ALA A 29 -8.17 -3.59 25.67
C ALA A 29 -7.60 -4.98 25.94
N THR A 30 -6.87 -5.54 24.97
CA THR A 30 -6.24 -6.88 25.05
C THR A 30 -4.77 -6.84 25.45
N GLY A 31 -4.22 -5.67 25.79
CA GLY A 31 -2.84 -5.50 26.25
C GLY A 31 -1.77 -5.59 25.15
N ASN A 32 -2.16 -5.49 23.87
CA ASN A 32 -1.26 -5.54 22.71
C ASN A 32 -0.83 -4.11 22.31
N HIS A 33 -0.26 -3.36 23.25
CA HIS A 33 0.08 -1.95 23.06
C HIS A 33 1.18 -1.74 21.99
N ASP A 34 2.14 -2.65 21.93
CA ASP A 34 3.30 -2.55 21.03
C ASP A 34 3.00 -3.00 19.59
N THR A 35 1.83 -3.58 19.33
CA THR A 35 1.41 -3.94 17.97
C THR A 35 1.02 -2.67 17.21
N LEU A 36 1.71 -2.42 16.10
CA LEU A 36 1.53 -1.25 15.25
C LEU A 36 0.41 -1.45 14.23
N ILE A 37 -0.18 -0.35 13.77
CA ILE A 37 -1.19 -0.32 12.71
C ILE A 37 -0.61 0.38 11.47
N MET A 38 -0.52 -0.34 10.36
CA MET A 38 -0.22 0.21 9.04
C MET A 38 -1.50 0.31 8.21
N ALA A 39 -2.16 1.45 8.28
CA ALA A 39 -3.44 1.66 7.62
C ALA A 39 -3.27 1.77 6.10
N TYR A 40 -4.06 1.02 5.33
CA TYR A 40 -4.22 1.27 3.89
C TYR A 40 -5.15 2.45 3.66
N SER A 41 -4.72 3.63 4.08
CA SER A 41 -5.53 4.85 4.14
C SER A 41 -6.02 5.32 2.78
N ALA A 42 -5.12 5.35 1.79
CA ALA A 42 -5.47 5.78 0.44
C ALA A 42 -5.44 4.58 -0.51
N LYS A 43 -6.50 3.75 -0.46
CA LYS A 43 -6.62 2.56 -1.31
C LYS A 43 -7.70 2.75 -2.38
N TYR A 44 -7.24 2.87 -3.61
CA TYR A 44 -8.07 3.16 -4.78
C TYR A 44 -8.71 1.92 -5.40
N ALA A 45 -9.86 2.11 -6.05
CA ALA A 45 -10.57 1.13 -6.88
C ALA A 45 -9.87 0.97 -8.23
N SER A 46 -8.67 0.38 -8.21
CA SER A 46 -7.77 0.38 -9.35
C SER A 46 -7.87 -0.86 -10.26
N ALA A 47 -7.61 -0.65 -11.55
CA ALA A 47 -7.43 -1.72 -12.55
C ALA A 47 -6.08 -2.45 -12.41
N PHE A 48 -5.09 -1.87 -11.71
CA PHE A 48 -3.76 -2.48 -11.51
C PHE A 48 -3.77 -3.72 -10.59
N TYR A 49 -4.91 -4.13 -10.05
CA TYR A 49 -5.01 -5.32 -9.19
C TYR A 49 -5.23 -6.64 -9.94
N GLY A 50 -5.42 -6.62 -11.27
CA GLY A 50 -5.75 -7.80 -12.08
C GLY A 50 -4.88 -9.03 -11.79
N PRO A 51 -3.55 -8.96 -11.96
CA PRO A 51 -2.68 -10.12 -11.74
C PRO A 51 -2.68 -10.66 -10.30
N PHE A 52 -3.02 -9.82 -9.31
CA PHE A 52 -3.15 -10.29 -7.92
C PHE A 52 -4.43 -11.12 -7.76
N ARG A 53 -5.53 -10.73 -8.41
CA ARG A 53 -6.81 -11.45 -8.31
C ARG A 53 -6.70 -12.87 -8.88
N ASP A 54 -5.91 -13.03 -9.94
CA ASP A 54 -5.60 -14.33 -10.54
C ASP A 54 -4.71 -15.16 -9.59
N ALA A 55 -3.66 -14.55 -9.02
CA ALA A 55 -2.73 -15.23 -8.12
C ALA A 55 -3.37 -15.74 -6.81
N VAL A 56 -4.36 -15.02 -6.25
CA VAL A 56 -5.05 -15.43 -5.01
C VAL A 56 -6.40 -16.13 -5.23
N GLY A 57 -6.76 -16.45 -6.49
CA GLY A 57 -8.00 -17.15 -6.83
C GLY A 57 -9.28 -16.42 -6.41
N SER A 58 -9.24 -15.08 -6.39
CA SER A 58 -10.36 -14.26 -5.89
C SER A 58 -11.22 -13.63 -6.99
N GLY A 59 -10.83 -13.78 -8.26
CA GLY A 59 -11.56 -13.24 -9.41
C GLY A 59 -13.03 -13.62 -9.44
N ASP A 60 -13.33 -14.90 -9.18
CA ASP A 60 -14.70 -15.44 -9.24
C ASP A 60 -15.49 -15.31 -7.92
N ARG A 61 -14.82 -14.91 -6.82
CA ARG A 61 -15.43 -14.83 -5.49
C ARG A 61 -16.12 -13.48 -5.23
N LEU A 62 -15.74 -12.43 -5.97
CA LEU A 62 -16.37 -11.12 -5.85
C LEU A 62 -17.59 -11.04 -6.78
N LYS A 63 -18.78 -10.83 -6.22
CA LYS A 63 -19.96 -10.43 -6.99
C LYS A 63 -20.08 -8.90 -6.92
N GLY A 64 -19.85 -8.22 -8.04
CA GLY A 64 -19.87 -6.74 -8.11
C GLY A 64 -18.46 -6.14 -8.16
N ASP A 65 -18.34 -4.86 -7.82
CA ASP A 65 -17.05 -4.15 -7.75
C ASP A 65 -16.77 -3.62 -6.33
N LYS A 66 -15.58 -3.05 -6.14
CA LYS A 66 -15.12 -2.55 -4.84
C LYS A 66 -15.28 -1.03 -4.70
N LYS A 67 -15.98 -0.37 -5.63
CA LYS A 67 -16.03 1.10 -5.71
C LYS A 67 -16.83 1.75 -4.57
N THR A 68 -17.60 0.97 -3.82
CA THR A 68 -18.37 1.48 -2.70
C THR A 68 -17.55 1.62 -1.41
N TYR A 69 -16.26 1.27 -1.44
CA TYR A 69 -15.35 1.39 -0.29
C TYR A 69 -13.92 1.70 -0.69
N GLN A 70 -13.47 1.25 -1.86
CA GLN A 70 -12.21 1.73 -2.43
C GLN A 70 -12.45 3.05 -3.15
N MET A 71 -11.51 3.99 -2.97
CA MET A 71 -11.65 5.35 -3.47
C MET A 71 -11.68 5.42 -4.99
N ASP A 72 -12.36 6.45 -5.53
CA ASP A 72 -12.32 6.74 -6.96
C ASP A 72 -10.91 7.22 -7.36
N PRO A 73 -10.24 6.58 -8.35
CA PRO A 73 -8.96 7.05 -8.91
C PRO A 73 -8.91 8.51 -9.33
N ALA A 74 -10.05 9.14 -9.62
CA ALA A 74 -10.13 10.55 -9.98
C ALA A 74 -9.92 11.50 -8.79
N ASN A 75 -10.04 11.01 -7.56
CA ASN A 75 -10.02 11.85 -6.36
C ASN A 75 -8.64 11.90 -5.72
N SER A 76 -8.16 13.13 -5.49
CA SER A 76 -6.88 13.37 -4.80
C SER A 76 -7.06 13.98 -3.41
N ASP A 77 -8.05 14.87 -3.22
CA ASP A 77 -8.31 15.51 -1.93
C ASP A 77 -8.95 14.56 -0.91
N GLU A 78 -9.80 13.63 -1.37
CA GLU A 78 -10.36 12.55 -0.56
C GLU A 78 -9.25 11.72 0.10
N ALA A 79 -8.12 11.50 -0.59
CA ALA A 79 -6.99 10.75 -0.03
C ALA A 79 -6.42 11.39 1.23
N LEU A 80 -6.32 12.72 1.24
CA LEU A 80 -5.81 13.42 2.43
C LEU A 80 -6.82 13.41 3.57
N GLN A 81 -8.12 13.39 3.26
CA GLN A 81 -9.15 13.25 4.29
C GLN A 81 -9.09 11.87 4.95
N GLU A 82 -9.05 10.80 4.16
CA GLU A 82 -8.93 9.42 4.66
C GLU A 82 -7.65 9.20 5.47
N ILE A 83 -6.52 9.72 4.98
CA ILE A 83 -5.24 9.66 5.70
C ILE A 83 -5.31 10.41 7.02
N ALA A 84 -5.91 11.60 7.05
CA ALA A 84 -6.04 12.37 8.28
C ALA A 84 -6.92 11.64 9.31
N LEU A 85 -8.04 11.06 8.87
CA LEU A 85 -8.94 10.28 9.73
C LEU A 85 -8.19 9.08 10.35
N ASP A 86 -7.47 8.31 9.55
CA ASP A 86 -6.72 7.16 10.07
C ASP A 86 -5.65 7.55 11.09
N ILE A 87 -4.96 8.68 10.87
CA ILE A 87 -3.98 9.20 11.81
C ILE A 87 -4.66 9.61 13.12
N GLU A 88 -5.81 10.31 13.05
CA GLU A 88 -6.59 10.69 14.23
C GLU A 88 -7.12 9.47 14.98
N GLU A 89 -7.48 8.41 14.27
CA GLU A 89 -7.94 7.13 14.82
C GLU A 89 -6.82 6.25 15.41
N GLY A 90 -5.55 6.64 15.24
CA GLY A 90 -4.40 5.98 15.86
C GLY A 90 -3.59 5.05 14.95
N ALA A 91 -3.56 5.28 13.63
CA ALA A 91 -2.63 4.61 12.74
C ALA A 91 -1.18 5.08 12.98
N ASP A 92 -0.24 4.13 13.14
CA ASP A 92 1.18 4.42 13.29
C ASP A 92 1.86 4.72 11.95
N MET A 93 1.33 4.14 10.88
CA MET A 93 1.85 4.26 9.52
C MET A 93 0.67 4.28 8.55
N VAL A 94 0.83 4.99 7.43
CA VAL A 94 -0.20 5.09 6.39
C VAL A 94 0.32 4.58 5.05
N MET A 95 -0.56 4.07 4.21
CA MET A 95 -0.21 3.48 2.92
C MET A 95 -1.08 4.00 1.78
N VAL A 96 -0.40 4.36 0.67
CA VAL A 96 -1.02 4.62 -0.62
C VAL A 96 -0.96 3.37 -1.50
N LYS A 97 -2.10 3.01 -2.11
CA LYS A 97 -2.22 1.84 -2.97
C LYS A 97 -3.24 2.07 -4.10
N PRO A 98 -2.89 1.85 -5.39
CA PRO A 98 -1.59 1.46 -5.94
C PRO A 98 -0.47 2.49 -5.75
N GLY A 99 0.70 2.16 -6.26
CA GLY A 99 1.92 2.90 -6.00
C GLY A 99 2.28 3.90 -7.09
N MET A 100 2.90 3.41 -8.17
CA MET A 100 3.48 4.22 -9.23
C MET A 100 2.48 5.19 -9.91
N PRO A 101 1.20 4.82 -10.12
CA PRO A 101 0.22 5.76 -10.68
C PRO A 101 -0.26 6.84 -9.70
N TYR A 102 0.12 6.76 -8.42
CA TYR A 102 -0.36 7.62 -7.32
C TYR A 102 0.80 8.23 -6.51
N LEU A 103 1.98 8.41 -7.13
CA LEU A 103 3.14 9.04 -6.48
C LEU A 103 2.88 10.50 -6.08
N ASP A 104 1.96 11.17 -6.75
CA ASP A 104 1.45 12.49 -6.38
C ASP A 104 0.75 12.43 -5.01
N ILE A 105 -0.06 11.40 -4.74
CA ILE A 105 -0.70 11.20 -3.44
C ILE A 105 0.31 10.87 -2.35
N VAL A 106 1.32 10.05 -2.66
CA VAL A 106 2.45 9.78 -1.72
C VAL A 106 3.15 11.09 -1.35
N THR A 107 3.42 11.93 -2.34
CA THR A 107 4.07 13.24 -2.13
C THR A 107 3.21 14.14 -1.25
N ARG A 108 1.90 14.26 -1.55
CA ARG A 108 0.97 15.07 -0.76
C ARG A 108 0.85 14.55 0.67
N CYS A 109 0.70 13.24 0.86
CA CYS A 109 0.67 12.61 2.19
C CYS A 109 1.93 12.97 3.00
N LYS A 110 3.11 12.75 2.41
CA LYS A 110 4.37 13.01 3.11
C LYS A 110 4.54 14.49 3.48
N GLN A 111 4.15 15.40 2.60
CA GLN A 111 4.22 16.85 2.83
C GLN A 111 3.21 17.34 3.86
N SER A 112 1.99 16.80 3.86
CA SER A 112 0.91 17.24 4.74
C SER A 112 1.06 16.71 6.17
N PHE A 113 1.50 15.46 6.34
CA PHE A 113 1.44 14.78 7.63
C PHE A 113 2.80 14.41 8.20
N GLY A 114 3.83 14.20 7.37
CA GLY A 114 5.18 13.85 7.81
C GLY A 114 5.32 12.47 8.49
N VAL A 115 4.22 11.74 8.69
CA VAL A 115 4.18 10.39 9.29
C VAL A 115 4.92 9.35 8.43
N PRO A 116 5.28 8.18 9.00
CA PRO A 116 5.78 7.07 8.20
C PRO A 116 4.80 6.70 7.08
N THR A 117 5.22 6.92 5.84
CA THR A 117 4.39 6.73 4.64
C THR A 117 4.90 5.56 3.85
N PHE A 118 4.03 4.60 3.58
CA PHE A 118 4.32 3.44 2.75
C PHE A 118 3.58 3.54 1.42
N ALA A 119 4.12 2.86 0.41
CA ALA A 119 3.46 2.73 -0.88
C ALA A 119 3.56 1.28 -1.37
N TYR A 120 2.54 0.81 -2.07
CA TYR A 120 2.50 -0.56 -2.60
C TYR A 120 2.68 -0.52 -4.12
N GLN A 121 3.82 -1.01 -4.64
CA GLN A 121 3.99 -1.31 -6.06
C GLN A 121 3.25 -2.61 -6.39
N VAL A 122 2.01 -2.47 -6.87
CA VAL A 122 1.06 -3.60 -6.91
C VAL A 122 1.36 -4.56 -8.05
N SER A 123 0.64 -5.67 -8.07
CA SER A 123 0.89 -6.77 -9.00
C SER A 123 0.78 -6.38 -10.47
N GLY A 124 -0.13 -5.47 -10.84
CA GLY A 124 -0.22 -4.93 -12.20
C GLY A 124 0.99 -4.10 -12.58
N GLU A 125 1.54 -3.32 -11.63
CA GLU A 125 2.77 -2.55 -11.86
C GLU A 125 3.97 -3.50 -12.04
N TYR A 126 4.08 -4.52 -11.19
CA TYR A 126 5.07 -5.58 -11.32
C TYR A 126 4.95 -6.30 -12.67
N ALA A 127 3.76 -6.79 -13.03
CA ALA A 127 3.54 -7.54 -14.27
C ALA A 127 3.81 -6.69 -15.52
N MET A 128 3.48 -5.40 -15.47
CA MET A 128 3.79 -4.46 -16.54
C MET A 128 5.29 -4.32 -16.75
N LEU A 129 6.07 -4.13 -15.68
CA LEU A 129 7.53 -4.05 -15.77
C LEU A 129 8.15 -5.39 -16.17
N ALA A 130 7.76 -6.48 -15.50
CA ALA A 130 8.25 -7.83 -15.79
C ALA A 130 7.99 -8.22 -17.26
N GLY A 131 6.80 -7.96 -17.79
CA GLY A 131 6.47 -8.26 -19.18
C GLY A 131 7.29 -7.46 -20.20
N ALA A 132 7.65 -6.21 -19.89
CA ALA A 132 8.54 -5.39 -20.73
C ALA A 132 9.99 -5.87 -20.65
N ILE A 133 10.45 -6.28 -19.46
CA ILE A 133 11.78 -6.86 -19.23
C ILE A 133 11.95 -8.18 -19.99
N GLU A 134 10.96 -9.09 -19.93
CA GLU A 134 10.98 -10.37 -20.63
C GLU A 134 11.07 -10.23 -22.16
N ARG A 135 10.71 -9.07 -22.69
CA ARG A 135 10.75 -8.75 -24.13
C ARG A 135 11.96 -7.90 -24.52
N ASP A 136 12.89 -7.70 -23.59
CA ASP A 136 14.08 -6.85 -23.75
C ASP A 136 13.74 -5.39 -24.12
N TRP A 137 12.54 -4.90 -23.77
CA TRP A 137 12.15 -3.51 -24.03
C TRP A 137 12.77 -2.55 -23.02
N LEU A 138 13.03 -3.04 -21.81
CA LEU A 138 13.61 -2.29 -20.70
C LEU A 138 14.77 -3.08 -20.10
N ASP A 139 15.84 -2.38 -19.75
CA ASP A 139 16.91 -2.94 -18.95
C ASP A 139 16.39 -3.31 -17.56
N ARG A 140 16.50 -4.60 -17.22
CA ARG A 140 15.92 -5.20 -16.02
C ARG A 140 16.32 -4.48 -14.74
N ASP A 141 17.62 -4.41 -14.49
CA ASP A 141 18.13 -3.99 -13.19
C ASP A 141 17.95 -2.48 -13.01
N ARG A 142 18.13 -1.72 -14.10
CA ARG A 142 17.90 -0.27 -14.11
C ARG A 142 16.44 0.07 -13.85
N VAL A 143 15.50 -0.56 -14.56
CA VAL A 143 14.07 -0.20 -14.42
C VAL A 143 13.51 -0.60 -13.05
N ILE A 144 13.96 -1.72 -12.48
CA ILE A 144 13.58 -2.12 -11.12
C ILE A 144 14.02 -1.03 -10.13
N LEU A 145 15.31 -0.68 -10.12
CA LEU A 145 15.84 0.31 -9.18
C LEU A 145 15.26 1.71 -9.40
N GLU A 146 15.10 2.15 -10.65
CA GLU A 146 14.55 3.47 -10.97
C GLU A 146 13.07 3.60 -10.56
N SER A 147 12.29 2.52 -10.72
CA SER A 147 10.91 2.50 -10.27
C SER A 147 10.83 2.71 -8.75
N LEU A 148 11.61 1.93 -7.97
CA LEU A 148 11.66 2.03 -6.51
C LEU A 148 12.25 3.36 -6.03
N MET A 149 13.25 3.90 -6.73
CA MET A 149 13.80 5.22 -6.46
C MET A 149 12.73 6.30 -6.62
N SER A 150 11.82 6.17 -7.59
CA SER A 150 10.73 7.12 -7.77
C SER A 150 9.76 7.13 -6.60
N PHE A 151 9.48 5.99 -5.98
CA PHE A 151 8.73 5.92 -4.71
C PHE A 151 9.46 6.62 -3.56
N LYS A 152 10.76 6.34 -3.39
CA LYS A 152 11.57 7.01 -2.37
C LYS A 152 11.60 8.53 -2.58
N ARG A 153 11.74 8.98 -3.82
CA ARG A 153 11.71 10.41 -4.20
C ARG A 153 10.35 11.04 -3.90
N ALA A 154 9.25 10.33 -4.10
CA ALA A 154 7.91 10.79 -3.76
C ALA A 154 7.66 10.90 -2.24
N GLY A 155 8.54 10.34 -1.41
CA GLY A 155 8.44 10.45 0.04
C GLY A 155 8.01 9.17 0.76
N ALA A 156 7.92 8.02 0.05
CA ALA A 156 7.68 6.75 0.71
C ALA A 156 8.89 6.36 1.59
N ASP A 157 8.66 6.08 2.86
CA ASP A 157 9.64 5.58 3.82
C ASP A 157 9.89 4.08 3.59
N GLY A 158 8.85 3.32 3.27
CA GLY A 158 8.93 1.92 2.85
C GLY A 158 8.09 1.60 1.61
N ILE A 159 8.49 0.57 0.87
CA ILE A 159 7.83 0.16 -0.38
C ILE A 159 7.50 -1.32 -0.28
N LEU A 160 6.22 -1.66 -0.42
CA LEU A 160 5.79 -3.05 -0.61
C LEU A 160 5.88 -3.35 -2.10
N THR A 161 6.81 -4.22 -2.49
CA THR A 161 7.05 -4.58 -3.89
C THR A 161 7.39 -6.06 -4.03
N TYR A 162 6.97 -6.66 -5.14
CA TYR A 162 7.37 -8.01 -5.55
C TYR A 162 8.85 -8.07 -5.99
N PHE A 163 9.46 -6.95 -6.35
CA PHE A 163 10.89 -6.85 -6.66
C PHE A 163 11.78 -6.69 -5.42
N ALA A 164 11.26 -6.87 -4.19
CA ALA A 164 12.03 -6.63 -2.97
C ALA A 164 13.34 -7.43 -2.92
N LEU A 165 13.28 -8.73 -3.25
CA LEU A 165 14.47 -9.59 -3.28
C LEU A 165 15.44 -9.26 -4.41
N ASP A 166 14.93 -8.81 -5.56
CA ASP A 166 15.76 -8.38 -6.69
C ASP A 166 16.49 -7.08 -6.35
N ALA A 167 15.77 -6.09 -5.84
CA ALA A 167 16.34 -4.82 -5.42
C ALA A 167 17.38 -5.00 -4.30
N ALA A 168 17.12 -5.87 -3.32
CA ALA A 168 18.09 -6.18 -2.27
C ALA A 168 19.43 -6.67 -2.86
N LYS A 169 19.39 -7.66 -3.77
CA LYS A 169 20.59 -8.18 -4.43
C LYS A 169 21.34 -7.10 -5.21
N LEU A 170 20.61 -6.24 -5.93
CA LEU A 170 21.20 -5.16 -6.73
C LEU A 170 21.82 -4.05 -5.87
N LEU A 171 21.32 -3.85 -4.65
CA LEU A 171 21.83 -2.88 -3.69
C LEU A 171 22.97 -3.44 -2.81
N ASN A 172 23.42 -4.66 -3.05
CA ASN A 172 24.37 -5.41 -2.21
C ASN A 172 23.86 -5.67 -0.78
N GLY A 173 22.55 -5.85 -0.64
CA GLY A 173 21.89 -6.33 0.58
C GLY A 173 21.77 -7.85 0.64
#